data_AF-A0A8D5JPG9-F1
#
_entry.id   AF-A0A8D5JPG9-F1
#
_cell.length_a   1.000
_cell.length_b   1.000
_cell.length_c   1.000
_cell.angle_alpha   90.00
_cell.angle_beta   90.00
_cell.angle_gamma   90.00
#
_symmetry.space_group_name_H-M   'P 1'
#
loop_
_entity.id
_entity.type
_entity.pdbx_description
1 polymer ?
#
loop_
_entity_poly.entity_id
_entity_poly.type
_entity_poly.pdbx_seq_one_letter_code
_entity_poly.pdbx_strand_id
1 'polypeptide(L)'
;MRHKPLGKVKRELQAILKHHPKCIRFIDRTYNDVPERALEIWEFLMAQQSDCLFHFEMAPDRFTEEMFDFLGTLECGCFQFEIGIQSTHEPTLAAVNRKIDHAKVHEIVSRLAALENIHLHVDLILGLPYETRDTFSASFRDVFAMGAHYIQMGLLKILPDTPIFRSRDAYGYLWTSEPPYSVLANSWMDHDCLRELYWFSECVEKFMNNRYFVSLWHYLRKYEEDIFTFFSEVLTRCLEIGFFQLAPTHELMVGIIESVIARRRDRDLIRDLLRLDWLRCGHRFLPDCLEISQKREQPREIKGKLYKNLPDEMEGVYTKGSRNYFFKKSYFLPVSEESLKELGYPGEGKSGCICILPEREKSLYRLNKILNLNP
;
A
#
# COMPACT_ATOMS: atom_id res chain seq x y z
N MET A 1 -1.16 -26.01 -17.74
CA MET A 1 -0.02 -26.04 -16.79
C MET A 1 0.16 -27.48 -16.28
N ARG A 2 1.27 -27.80 -15.60
CA ARG A 2 1.47 -29.14 -15.00
C ARG A 2 1.30 -29.06 -13.50
N HIS A 3 0.32 -29.77 -12.96
CA HIS A 3 0.04 -29.78 -11.52
C HIS A 3 0.65 -31.00 -10.84
N LYS A 4 1.32 -30.79 -9.70
CA LYS A 4 1.69 -31.89 -8.80
C LYS A 4 0.40 -32.48 -8.17
N PRO A 5 0.33 -33.79 -7.89
CA PRO A 5 -0.79 -34.37 -7.14
C PRO A 5 -0.98 -33.66 -5.79
N LEU A 6 -2.22 -33.35 -5.42
CA LEU A 6 -2.55 -32.59 -4.20
C LEU A 6 -1.99 -33.23 -2.93
N GLY A 7 -2.13 -34.55 -2.77
CA GLY A 7 -1.56 -35.26 -1.63
C GLY A 7 -0.03 -35.21 -1.55
N LYS A 8 0.68 -34.97 -2.66
CA LYS A 8 2.12 -34.70 -2.62
C LYS A 8 2.40 -33.27 -2.16
N VAL A 9 1.65 -32.28 -2.69
CA VAL A 9 1.79 -30.87 -2.29
C VAL A 9 1.53 -30.68 -0.81
N LYS A 10 0.42 -31.21 -0.27
CA LYS A 10 0.07 -31.10 1.16
C LYS A 10 1.16 -31.69 2.07
N ARG A 11 1.73 -32.86 1.70
CA ARG A 11 2.85 -33.48 2.45
C ARG A 11 4.12 -32.64 2.41
N GLU A 12 4.49 -32.10 1.24
CA GLU A 12 5.66 -31.23 1.10
C GLU A 12 5.49 -29.94 1.92
N LEU A 13 4.31 -29.30 1.86
CA LEU A 13 3.99 -28.12 2.66
C LEU A 13 4.04 -28.40 4.16
N GLN A 14 3.48 -29.53 4.60
CA GLN A 14 3.54 -29.93 6.02
C GLN A 14 4.99 -30.11 6.50
N ALA A 15 5.85 -30.72 5.67
CA ALA A 15 7.26 -30.88 6.00
C ALA A 15 7.98 -29.52 6.12
N ILE A 16 7.67 -28.58 5.23
CA ILE A 16 8.22 -27.22 5.27
C ILE A 16 7.75 -26.47 6.53
N LEU A 17 6.46 -26.54 6.85
CA LEU A 17 5.86 -25.81 7.97
C LEU A 17 6.40 -26.25 9.34
N LYS A 18 6.91 -27.48 9.48
CA LYS A 18 7.62 -27.94 10.69
C LYS A 18 8.85 -27.10 11.06
N HIS A 19 9.40 -26.37 10.10
CA HIS A 19 10.54 -25.48 10.32
C HIS A 19 10.13 -24.06 10.73
N HIS A 20 8.83 -23.80 10.94
CA HIS A 20 8.28 -22.48 11.30
C HIS A 20 8.82 -21.32 10.44
N PRO A 21 8.76 -21.45 9.10
CA PRO A 21 9.23 -20.38 8.23
C PRO A 21 8.37 -19.13 8.42
N LYS A 22 9.00 -17.95 8.43
CA LYS A 22 8.27 -16.67 8.46
C LYS A 22 7.46 -16.41 7.19
N CYS A 23 7.90 -16.96 6.06
CA CYS A 23 7.26 -16.76 4.77
C CYS A 23 7.50 -17.97 3.85
N ILE A 24 6.48 -18.35 3.09
CA ILE A 24 6.55 -19.31 1.98
C ILE A 24 6.06 -18.60 0.71
N ARG A 25 6.91 -18.53 -0.30
CA ARG A 25 6.56 -17.98 -1.63
C ARG A 25 6.27 -19.11 -2.60
N PHE A 26 5.08 -19.12 -3.17
CA PHE A 26 4.74 -19.97 -4.31
C PHE A 26 5.28 -19.33 -5.58
N ILE A 27 5.85 -20.15 -6.48
CA ILE A 27 6.48 -19.69 -7.72
C ILE A 27 5.62 -19.97 -8.97
N ASP A 28 4.40 -20.46 -8.74
CA ASP A 28 3.39 -20.67 -9.76
C ASP A 28 2.97 -19.29 -10.31
N ARG A 29 3.28 -19.01 -11.58
CA ARG A 29 2.94 -17.72 -12.24
C ARG A 29 1.46 -17.36 -12.25
N THR A 30 0.62 -18.36 -12.03
CA THR A 30 -0.82 -18.21 -11.90
C THR A 30 -1.28 -19.28 -10.94
N TYR A 31 -1.19 -18.99 -9.65
CA TYR A 31 -1.49 -19.94 -8.59
C TYR A 31 -2.95 -20.43 -8.63
N ASN A 32 -3.88 -19.53 -8.98
CA ASN A 32 -5.31 -19.80 -9.09
C ASN A 32 -5.78 -20.18 -10.50
N ASP A 33 -4.92 -20.83 -11.31
CA ASP A 33 -5.34 -21.26 -12.64
C ASP A 33 -6.45 -22.33 -12.60
N VAL A 34 -6.46 -23.15 -11.55
CA VAL A 34 -7.54 -24.06 -11.15
C VAL A 34 -8.09 -23.60 -9.80
N PRO A 35 -9.21 -22.84 -9.76
CA PRO A 35 -9.76 -22.24 -8.54
C PRO A 35 -9.99 -23.23 -7.39
N GLU A 36 -10.59 -24.39 -7.68
CA GLU A 36 -10.94 -25.40 -6.68
C GLU A 36 -9.68 -25.98 -6.02
N ARG A 37 -8.63 -26.16 -6.82
CA ARG A 37 -7.33 -26.63 -6.34
C ARG A 37 -6.66 -25.60 -5.45
N ALA A 38 -6.71 -24.33 -5.85
CA ALA A 38 -6.12 -23.23 -5.08
C ALA A 38 -6.81 -23.10 -3.71
N LEU A 39 -8.14 -23.18 -3.70
CA LEU A 39 -8.95 -23.17 -2.49
C LEU A 39 -8.61 -24.36 -1.57
N GLU A 40 -8.54 -25.59 -2.10
CA GLU A 40 -8.22 -26.79 -1.30
C GLU A 40 -6.81 -26.70 -0.65
N ILE A 41 -5.85 -26.04 -1.32
CA ILE A 41 -4.52 -25.81 -0.76
C ILE A 41 -4.59 -24.72 0.31
N TRP A 42 -5.32 -23.61 0.09
CA TRP A 42 -5.48 -22.56 1.08
C TRP A 42 -6.15 -23.04 2.37
N GLU A 43 -7.23 -23.81 2.26
CA GLU A 43 -7.90 -24.44 3.40
C GLU A 43 -6.93 -25.32 4.19
N PHE A 44 -6.12 -26.12 3.48
CA PHE A 44 -5.10 -26.95 4.12
C PHE A 44 -4.05 -26.12 4.87
N LEU A 45 -3.59 -25.02 4.28
CA LEU A 45 -2.60 -24.12 4.90
C LEU A 45 -3.16 -23.47 6.18
N MET A 46 -4.39 -22.97 6.14
CA MET A 46 -5.03 -22.34 7.29
C MET A 46 -5.36 -23.36 8.40
N ALA A 47 -5.69 -24.60 8.05
CA ALA A 47 -5.85 -25.68 9.01
C ALA A 47 -4.57 -26.01 9.80
N GLN A 48 -3.38 -25.60 9.33
CA GLN A 48 -2.13 -25.81 10.07
C GLN A 48 -1.91 -24.79 11.21
N GLN A 49 -2.71 -23.71 11.30
CA GLN A 49 -2.59 -22.68 12.34
C GLN A 49 -1.16 -22.15 12.52
N SER A 50 -0.51 -21.83 11.40
CA SER A 50 0.87 -21.33 11.36
C SER A 50 0.92 -19.81 11.24
N ASP A 51 1.87 -19.17 11.92
CA ASP A 51 2.18 -17.72 11.78
C ASP A 51 2.91 -17.37 10.45
N CYS A 52 2.91 -18.28 9.47
CA CYS A 52 3.62 -18.12 8.21
C CYS A 52 2.84 -17.21 7.25
N LEU A 53 3.54 -16.26 6.64
CA LEU A 53 3.03 -15.50 5.49
C LEU A 53 3.12 -16.33 4.21
N PHE A 54 2.02 -16.49 3.49
CA PHE A 54 2.02 -17.16 2.18
C PHE A 54 1.87 -16.15 1.05
N HIS A 55 2.79 -16.20 0.09
CA HIS A 55 2.80 -15.31 -1.07
C HIS A 55 2.47 -16.08 -2.36
N PHE A 56 1.52 -15.55 -3.13
CA PHE A 56 1.02 -16.11 -4.37
C PHE A 56 1.01 -15.08 -5.51
N GLU A 57 1.39 -15.50 -6.72
CA GLU A 57 1.10 -14.76 -7.95
C GLU A 57 -0.29 -15.17 -8.46
N MET A 58 -1.20 -14.21 -8.56
CA MET A 58 -2.63 -14.43 -8.79
C MET A 58 -3.06 -13.85 -10.14
N ALA A 59 -3.87 -14.61 -10.88
CA ALA A 59 -4.60 -14.07 -12.02
C ALA A 59 -5.94 -13.49 -11.55
N PRO A 60 -6.20 -12.20 -11.81
CA PRO A 60 -7.42 -11.54 -11.33
C PRO A 60 -8.69 -12.14 -11.94
N ASP A 61 -8.66 -12.58 -13.21
CA ASP A 61 -9.82 -13.15 -13.91
C ASP A 61 -10.28 -14.52 -13.38
N ARG A 62 -9.55 -15.13 -12.44
CA ARG A 62 -9.75 -16.48 -11.93
C ARG A 62 -10.31 -16.56 -10.51
N PHE A 63 -10.60 -15.43 -9.86
CA PHE A 63 -11.27 -15.44 -8.57
C PHE A 63 -12.74 -15.87 -8.71
N THR A 64 -13.20 -16.72 -7.80
CA THR A 64 -14.59 -17.16 -7.66
C THR A 64 -15.20 -16.61 -6.36
N GLU A 65 -16.52 -16.62 -6.24
CA GLU A 65 -17.19 -16.19 -5.00
C GLU A 65 -16.80 -17.07 -3.80
N GLU A 66 -16.67 -18.38 -3.98
CA GLU A 66 -16.18 -19.29 -2.92
C GLU A 66 -14.78 -18.91 -2.42
N MET A 67 -13.90 -18.44 -3.31
CA MET A 67 -12.60 -17.92 -2.92
C MET A 67 -12.74 -16.63 -2.11
N PHE A 68 -13.62 -15.70 -2.51
CA PHE A 68 -13.86 -14.47 -1.74
C PHE A 68 -14.43 -14.76 -0.36
N ASP A 69 -15.40 -15.68 -0.25
CA ASP A 69 -15.98 -16.11 1.02
C ASP A 69 -14.90 -16.67 1.94
N PHE A 70 -14.05 -17.56 1.44
CA PHE A 70 -12.93 -18.11 2.21
C PHE A 70 -11.95 -17.01 2.63
N LEU A 71 -11.54 -16.14 1.70
CA LEU A 71 -10.58 -15.06 1.97
C LEU A 71 -11.11 -14.07 3.02
N GLY A 72 -12.42 -13.82 3.06
CA GLY A 72 -13.06 -13.00 4.09
C GLY A 72 -13.00 -13.58 5.50
N THR A 73 -12.76 -14.89 5.65
CA THR A 73 -12.61 -15.53 6.97
C THR A 73 -11.19 -15.45 7.54
N LEU A 74 -10.21 -15.01 6.75
CA LEU A 74 -8.81 -15.06 7.13
C LEU A 74 -8.43 -13.97 8.14
N GLU A 75 -7.54 -14.33 9.07
CA GLU A 75 -6.85 -13.36 9.90
C GLU A 75 -5.91 -12.48 9.05
N CYS A 76 -5.73 -11.23 9.48
CA CYS A 76 -4.89 -10.25 8.79
C CYS A 76 -3.44 -10.72 8.64
N GLY A 77 -2.92 -10.66 7.41
CA GLY A 77 -1.50 -10.87 7.12
C GLY A 77 -1.09 -12.33 6.98
N CYS A 78 -2.05 -13.26 6.83
CA CYS A 78 -1.76 -14.63 6.42
C CYS A 78 -1.31 -14.70 4.97
N PHE A 79 -1.94 -13.93 4.08
CA PHE A 79 -1.68 -13.96 2.63
C PHE A 79 -1.16 -12.64 2.08
N GLN A 80 -0.33 -12.76 1.06
CA GLN A 80 0.09 -11.69 0.16
C GLN A 80 -0.18 -12.13 -1.28
N PHE A 81 -0.82 -11.29 -2.07
CA PHE A 81 -1.07 -11.53 -3.49
C PHE A 81 -0.29 -10.55 -4.35
N GLU A 82 0.36 -11.08 -5.38
CA GLU A 82 0.97 -10.34 -6.48
C GLU A 82 0.07 -10.51 -7.71
N ILE A 83 -0.47 -9.39 -8.20
CA ILE A 83 -1.44 -9.34 -9.29
C ILE A 83 -0.78 -8.56 -10.42
N GLY A 84 -0.30 -9.30 -11.42
CA GLY A 84 0.26 -8.68 -12.61
C GLY A 84 -0.85 -8.10 -13.49
N ILE A 85 -1.03 -6.78 -13.53
CA ILE A 85 -1.94 -6.10 -14.46
C ILE A 85 -1.16 -5.61 -15.70
N GLN A 86 0.08 -5.17 -15.48
CA GLN A 86 1.06 -4.66 -16.44
C GLN A 86 0.72 -3.30 -17.04
N SER A 87 -0.53 -3.08 -17.44
CA SER A 87 -1.04 -1.80 -17.95
C SER A 87 -2.56 -1.79 -17.87
N THR A 88 -3.18 -0.60 -17.79
CA THR A 88 -4.63 -0.46 -18.00
C THR A 88 -5.00 0.00 -19.41
N HIS A 89 -4.01 0.18 -20.29
CA HIS A 89 -4.24 0.59 -21.67
C HIS A 89 -4.49 -0.62 -22.58
N GLU A 90 -5.70 -0.71 -23.16
CA GLU A 90 -6.11 -1.86 -23.99
C GLU A 90 -5.19 -2.16 -25.18
N PRO A 91 -4.76 -1.19 -26.01
CA PRO A 91 -3.80 -1.45 -27.09
C PRO A 91 -2.48 -2.04 -26.60
N THR A 92 -1.98 -1.55 -25.46
CA THR A 92 -0.77 -2.06 -24.83
C THR A 92 -0.92 -3.49 -24.36
N LEU A 93 -2.02 -3.82 -23.67
CA LEU A 93 -2.30 -5.19 -23.24
C LEU A 93 -2.46 -6.14 -24.42
N ALA A 94 -3.17 -5.73 -25.47
CA ALA A 94 -3.34 -6.52 -26.68
C ALA A 94 -1.99 -6.85 -27.35
N ALA A 95 -1.07 -5.88 -27.41
CA ALA A 95 0.27 -6.04 -27.99
C ALA A 95 1.13 -7.07 -27.24
N VAL A 96 0.94 -7.21 -25.93
CA VAL A 96 1.62 -8.22 -25.11
C VAL A 96 0.80 -9.51 -24.91
N ASN A 97 -0.22 -9.73 -25.76
CA ASN A 97 -1.10 -10.90 -25.73
C ASN A 97 -1.82 -11.09 -24.38
N ARG A 98 -2.15 -10.00 -23.70
CA ARG A 98 -3.02 -10.01 -22.52
C ARG A 98 -4.41 -9.59 -22.92
N LYS A 99 -5.32 -10.56 -22.92
CA LYS A 99 -6.76 -10.32 -23.12
C LYS A 99 -7.42 -10.37 -21.75
N ILE A 100 -7.57 -9.22 -21.12
CA ILE A 100 -8.17 -9.09 -19.80
C ILE A 100 -9.21 -7.98 -19.87
N ASP A 101 -10.33 -8.18 -19.18
CA ASP A 101 -11.34 -7.15 -18.99
C ASP A 101 -10.91 -6.22 -17.83
N HIS A 102 -10.55 -4.98 -18.18
CA HIS A 102 -10.06 -3.99 -17.22
C HIS A 102 -11.06 -3.66 -16.12
N ALA A 103 -12.35 -3.56 -16.46
CA ALA A 103 -13.39 -3.26 -15.48
C ALA A 103 -13.51 -4.41 -14.48
N LYS A 104 -13.47 -5.65 -14.96
CA LYS A 104 -13.48 -6.84 -14.11
C LYS A 104 -12.24 -6.92 -13.20
N VAL A 105 -11.05 -6.59 -13.70
CA VAL A 105 -9.83 -6.55 -12.88
C VAL A 105 -9.96 -5.51 -11.79
N HIS A 106 -10.40 -4.30 -12.13
CA HIS A 106 -10.61 -3.26 -11.14
C HIS A 106 -11.56 -3.72 -10.05
N GLU A 107 -12.71 -4.30 -10.41
CA GLU A 107 -13.68 -4.82 -9.44
C GLU A 107 -13.03 -5.85 -8.50
N ILE A 108 -12.30 -6.82 -9.04
CA ILE A 108 -11.69 -7.90 -8.26
C ILE A 108 -10.61 -7.38 -7.33
N VAL A 109 -9.72 -6.50 -7.81
CA VAL A 109 -8.65 -5.94 -6.97
C VAL A 109 -9.24 -5.05 -5.87
N SER A 110 -10.25 -4.24 -6.19
CA SER A 110 -10.95 -3.41 -5.18
C SER A 110 -11.69 -4.24 -4.15
N ARG A 111 -12.35 -5.34 -4.56
CA ARG A 111 -12.97 -6.29 -3.63
C ARG A 111 -11.94 -6.93 -2.70
N LEU A 112 -10.79 -7.35 -3.22
CA LEU A 112 -9.69 -7.89 -2.41
C LEU A 112 -9.13 -6.83 -1.45
N ALA A 113 -8.97 -5.59 -1.89
CA ALA A 113 -8.46 -4.50 -1.06
C ALA A 113 -9.43 -4.19 0.10
N ALA A 114 -10.73 -4.23 -0.17
CA ALA A 114 -11.78 -4.01 0.83
C ALA A 114 -11.86 -5.08 1.93
N LEU A 115 -11.22 -6.25 1.75
CA LEU A 115 -11.11 -7.24 2.81
C LEU A 115 -10.14 -6.81 3.93
N GLU A 116 -9.22 -5.88 3.63
CA GLU A 116 -8.23 -5.31 4.58
C GLU A 116 -7.35 -6.32 5.33
N ASN A 117 -7.36 -7.60 4.91
CA ASN A 117 -6.64 -8.70 5.56
C ASN A 117 -5.57 -9.35 4.69
N ILE A 118 -5.51 -9.01 3.39
CA ILE A 118 -4.52 -9.52 2.41
C ILE A 118 -3.66 -8.37 1.89
N HIS A 119 -2.34 -8.56 1.90
CA HIS A 119 -1.42 -7.57 1.32
C HIS A 119 -1.42 -7.69 -0.21
N LEU A 120 -1.61 -6.58 -0.93
CA LEU A 120 -1.83 -6.57 -2.39
C LEU A 120 -0.69 -5.85 -3.08
N HIS A 121 0.03 -6.60 -3.91
CA HIS A 121 1.06 -6.11 -4.81
C HIS A 121 0.46 -6.10 -6.20
N VAL A 122 0.52 -4.96 -6.88
CA VAL A 122 0.04 -4.83 -8.26
C VAL A 122 1.19 -4.41 -9.14
N ASP A 123 1.43 -5.17 -10.20
CA ASP A 123 2.53 -4.90 -11.13
C ASP A 123 2.07 -4.09 -12.33
N LEU A 124 2.85 -3.07 -12.66
CA LEU A 124 2.86 -2.32 -13.91
C LEU A 124 4.22 -2.52 -14.59
N ILE A 125 4.23 -2.52 -15.92
CA ILE A 125 5.46 -2.56 -16.71
C ILE A 125 5.57 -1.26 -17.50
N LEU A 126 6.63 -0.51 -17.23
CA LEU A 126 6.97 0.71 -17.96
C LEU A 126 7.71 0.35 -19.26
N GLY A 127 7.30 0.94 -20.37
CA GLY A 127 7.98 0.81 -21.66
C GLY A 127 7.35 -0.19 -22.60
N LEU A 128 6.11 -0.61 -22.34
CA LEU A 128 5.39 -1.54 -23.22
C LEU A 128 5.03 -0.88 -24.57
N PRO A 129 4.70 -1.68 -25.61
CA PRO A 129 4.25 -1.13 -26.88
C PRO A 129 2.97 -0.31 -26.72
N TYR A 130 2.82 0.74 -27.54
CA TYR A 130 1.68 1.67 -27.52
C TYR A 130 1.52 2.50 -26.25
N GLU A 131 2.49 2.41 -25.34
CA GLU A 131 2.46 3.16 -24.08
C GLU A 131 3.16 4.51 -24.23
N THR A 132 2.43 5.59 -23.97
CA THR A 132 2.98 6.93 -23.81
C THR A 132 3.04 7.30 -22.32
N ARG A 133 3.67 8.44 -22.00
CA ARG A 133 3.61 9.02 -20.65
C ARG A 133 2.16 9.14 -20.14
N ASP A 134 1.24 9.56 -20.98
CA ASP A 134 -0.14 9.79 -20.58
C ASP A 134 -0.88 8.48 -20.30
N THR A 135 -0.70 7.45 -21.13
CA THR A 135 -1.33 6.14 -20.90
C THR A 135 -0.72 5.42 -19.69
N PHE A 136 0.59 5.59 -19.45
CA PHE A 136 1.23 5.09 -18.23
C PHE A 136 0.70 5.84 -16.99
N SER A 137 0.56 7.17 -17.07
CA SER A 137 -0.01 7.97 -15.97
C SER A 137 -1.43 7.53 -15.63
N ALA A 138 -2.26 7.22 -16.65
CA ALA A 138 -3.60 6.68 -16.46
C ALA A 138 -3.56 5.31 -15.77
N SER A 139 -2.67 4.42 -16.22
CA SER A 139 -2.48 3.10 -15.60
C SER A 139 -2.08 3.20 -14.13
N PHE A 140 -1.21 4.15 -13.79
CA PHE A 140 -0.84 4.40 -12.40
C PHE A 140 -2.02 4.90 -11.56
N ARG A 141 -2.81 5.86 -12.07
CA ARG A 141 -4.02 6.36 -11.38
C ARG A 141 -5.02 5.24 -11.13
N ASP A 142 -5.27 4.40 -12.14
CA ASP A 142 -6.22 3.28 -12.04
C ASP A 142 -5.77 2.29 -10.96
N VAL A 143 -4.50 1.87 -10.96
CA VAL A 143 -3.97 0.93 -9.96
C VAL A 143 -4.00 1.52 -8.55
N PHE A 144 -3.70 2.82 -8.40
CA PHE A 144 -3.80 3.49 -7.12
C PHE A 144 -5.25 3.52 -6.60
N ALA A 145 -6.21 3.80 -7.48
CA ALA A 145 -7.64 3.81 -7.18
C ALA A 145 -8.16 2.42 -6.77
N MET A 146 -7.61 1.34 -7.35
CA MET A 146 -8.00 -0.04 -7.02
C MET A 146 -7.72 -0.43 -5.57
N GLY A 147 -6.89 0.31 -4.83
CA GLY A 147 -6.59 -0.01 -3.43
C GLY A 147 -5.29 -0.77 -3.19
N ALA A 148 -4.40 -0.84 -4.18
CA ALA A 148 -3.14 -1.55 -4.06
C ALA A 148 -2.31 -1.07 -2.84
N HIS A 149 -1.76 -2.02 -2.10
CA HIS A 149 -0.88 -1.76 -0.96
C HIS A 149 0.57 -1.52 -1.39
N TYR A 150 0.95 -2.10 -2.52
CA TYR A 150 2.26 -1.96 -3.15
C TYR A 150 2.07 -1.90 -4.66
N ILE A 151 2.64 -0.91 -5.33
CA ILE A 151 2.62 -0.78 -6.79
C ILE A 151 4.04 -1.00 -7.30
N GLN A 152 4.28 -2.14 -7.94
CA GLN A 152 5.58 -2.44 -8.54
C GLN A 152 5.60 -1.92 -9.98
N MET A 153 6.49 -0.98 -10.28
CA MET A 153 6.67 -0.47 -11.64
C MET A 153 8.02 -0.96 -12.18
N GLY A 154 7.97 -2.07 -12.93
CA GLY A 154 9.15 -2.66 -13.54
C GLY A 154 9.43 -2.07 -14.91
N LEU A 155 10.68 -1.67 -15.18
CA LEU A 155 11.08 -1.34 -16.55
C LEU A 155 11.05 -2.61 -17.41
N LEU A 156 10.46 -2.51 -18.61
CA LEU A 156 10.42 -3.60 -19.57
C LEU A 156 11.84 -4.14 -19.87
N LYS A 157 11.95 -5.46 -19.87
CA LYS A 157 13.15 -6.20 -20.27
C LYS A 157 12.91 -6.91 -21.59
N ILE A 158 13.79 -6.70 -22.56
CA ILE A 158 13.72 -7.33 -23.88
C ILE A 158 14.47 -8.67 -23.82
N LEU A 159 13.80 -9.69 -23.26
CA LEU A 159 14.40 -11.01 -23.07
C LEU A 159 14.45 -11.81 -24.39
N PRO A 160 15.56 -12.51 -24.70
CA PRO A 160 15.67 -13.35 -25.88
C PRO A 160 14.49 -14.32 -26.06
N ASP A 161 14.15 -14.59 -27.32
CA ASP A 161 13.10 -15.53 -27.74
C ASP A 161 11.65 -15.21 -27.34
N THR A 162 11.41 -14.09 -26.65
CA THR A 162 10.06 -13.63 -26.33
C THR A 162 9.36 -12.98 -27.53
N PRO A 163 8.02 -12.88 -27.54
CA PRO A 163 7.29 -12.13 -28.58
C PRO A 163 7.77 -10.67 -28.71
N ILE A 164 8.03 -10.00 -27.58
CA ILE A 164 8.52 -8.61 -27.59
C ILE A 164 9.91 -8.50 -28.21
N PHE A 165 10.80 -9.48 -27.94
CA PHE A 165 12.09 -9.55 -28.61
C PHE A 165 11.93 -9.79 -30.12
N ARG A 166 10.95 -10.55 -30.60
CA ARG A 166 10.79 -10.71 -32.05
C ARG A 166 10.33 -9.41 -32.72
N SER A 167 9.50 -8.64 -32.02
CA SER A 167 8.94 -7.38 -32.52
C SER A 167 9.78 -6.13 -32.19
N ARG A 168 10.97 -6.27 -31.57
CA ARG A 168 11.70 -5.11 -31.03
C ARG A 168 11.98 -4.00 -32.05
N ASP A 169 12.42 -4.36 -33.25
CA ASP A 169 12.73 -3.39 -34.31
C ASP A 169 11.46 -2.68 -34.80
N ALA A 170 10.36 -3.43 -34.94
CA ALA A 170 9.08 -2.89 -35.41
C ALA A 170 8.46 -1.89 -34.41
N TYR A 171 8.76 -2.07 -33.12
CA TYR A 171 8.37 -1.16 -32.04
C TYR A 171 9.44 -0.09 -31.72
N GLY A 172 10.51 -0.02 -32.52
CA GLY A 172 11.54 1.00 -32.41
C GLY A 172 12.35 0.94 -31.12
N TYR A 173 12.46 -0.23 -30.48
CA TYR A 173 13.17 -0.34 -29.20
C TYR A 173 14.67 -0.09 -29.33
N LEU A 174 15.17 0.85 -28.54
CA LEU A 174 16.56 0.93 -28.14
C LEU A 174 16.70 0.20 -26.80
N TRP A 175 17.57 -0.79 -26.71
CA TRP A 175 17.66 -1.67 -25.52
C TRP A 175 19.07 -2.26 -25.37
N THR A 176 19.38 -2.79 -24.19
CA THR A 176 20.69 -3.41 -23.92
C THR A 176 20.68 -4.90 -24.23
N SER A 177 21.60 -5.39 -25.07
CA SER A 177 21.69 -6.82 -25.41
C SER A 177 22.24 -7.70 -24.29
N GLU A 178 22.79 -7.09 -23.24
CA GLU A 178 23.28 -7.78 -22.05
C GLU A 178 22.33 -7.59 -20.86
N PRO A 179 22.33 -8.51 -19.88
CA PRO A 179 21.59 -8.34 -18.63
C PRO A 179 21.87 -6.98 -17.99
N PRO A 180 20.84 -6.25 -17.52
CA PRO A 180 19.47 -6.71 -17.26
C PRO A 180 18.46 -6.56 -18.44
N TYR A 181 18.94 -6.37 -19.68
CA TYR A 181 18.11 -6.24 -20.90
C TYR A 181 17.15 -5.05 -20.94
N SER A 182 17.55 -3.93 -20.33
CA SER A 182 16.70 -2.76 -20.15
C SER A 182 16.36 -2.06 -21.47
N VAL A 183 15.13 -1.57 -21.57
CA VAL A 183 14.72 -0.60 -22.58
C VAL A 183 15.27 0.79 -22.25
N LEU A 184 15.77 1.48 -23.28
CA LEU A 184 16.28 2.84 -23.21
C LEU A 184 15.41 3.84 -23.96
N ALA A 185 14.66 3.39 -24.98
CA ALA A 185 13.69 4.17 -25.75
C ALA A 185 12.81 3.22 -26.59
N ASN A 186 11.67 3.70 -27.09
CA ASN A 186 10.84 3.01 -28.09
C ASN A 186 10.11 4.03 -28.99
N SER A 187 9.20 3.59 -29.86
CA SER A 187 8.44 4.48 -30.74
C SER A 187 7.50 5.49 -30.06
N TRP A 188 7.22 5.33 -28.76
CA TRP A 188 6.25 6.15 -28.01
C TRP A 188 6.89 6.96 -26.88
N MET A 189 8.02 6.49 -26.34
CA MET A 189 8.76 7.15 -25.27
C MET A 189 10.24 7.20 -25.62
N ASP A 190 10.79 8.41 -25.64
CA ASP A 190 12.22 8.62 -25.73
C ASP A 190 12.93 8.31 -24.39
N HIS A 191 14.25 8.46 -24.40
CA HIS A 191 15.06 8.17 -23.23
C HIS A 191 14.78 9.10 -22.04
N ASP A 192 14.50 10.38 -22.31
CA ASP A 192 14.24 11.35 -21.27
C ASP A 192 12.90 11.06 -20.58
N CYS A 193 11.87 10.70 -21.34
CA CYS A 193 10.57 10.27 -20.83
C CYS A 193 10.68 9.00 -19.97
N LEU A 194 11.38 7.96 -20.45
CA LEU A 194 11.59 6.73 -19.67
C LEU A 194 12.38 7.00 -18.39
N ARG A 195 13.39 7.87 -18.45
CA ARG A 195 14.17 8.28 -17.26
C ARG A 195 13.29 9.03 -16.25
N GLU A 196 12.43 9.94 -16.70
CA GLU A 196 11.47 10.63 -15.83
C GLU A 196 10.56 9.63 -15.11
N LEU A 197 9.95 8.71 -15.86
CA LEU A 197 9.03 7.71 -15.32
C LEU A 197 9.73 6.65 -14.43
N TYR A 198 11.00 6.35 -14.69
CA TYR A 198 11.82 5.57 -13.78
C TYR A 198 11.98 6.26 -12.42
N TRP A 199 12.35 7.54 -12.40
CA TRP A 199 12.49 8.28 -11.14
C TRP A 199 11.14 8.50 -10.44
N PHE A 200 10.05 8.65 -11.21
CA PHE A 200 8.70 8.62 -10.68
C PHE A 200 8.43 7.29 -9.97
N SER A 201 8.81 6.17 -10.58
CA SER A 201 8.65 4.84 -9.98
C SER A 201 9.44 4.70 -8.67
N GLU A 202 10.70 5.17 -8.64
CA GLU A 202 11.51 5.21 -7.42
C GLU A 202 10.90 6.12 -6.34
N CYS A 203 10.29 7.24 -6.73
CA CYS A 203 9.57 8.12 -5.81
C CYS A 203 8.40 7.36 -5.15
N VAL A 204 7.54 6.73 -5.95
CA VAL A 204 6.43 5.91 -5.43
C VAL A 204 6.95 4.77 -4.54
N GLU A 205 8.05 4.13 -4.90
CA GLU A 205 8.68 3.07 -4.08
C GLU A 205 9.05 3.57 -2.68
N LYS A 206 9.62 4.78 -2.57
CA LYS A 206 10.02 5.33 -1.27
C LYS A 206 8.84 5.83 -0.44
N PHE A 207 7.82 6.39 -1.07
CA PHE A 207 6.75 7.10 -0.39
C PHE A 207 5.47 6.28 -0.26
N MET A 208 5.01 5.59 -1.31
CA MET A 208 3.78 4.82 -1.27
C MET A 208 3.99 3.42 -0.72
N ASN A 209 4.98 2.71 -1.26
CA ASN A 209 5.20 1.29 -1.00
C ASN A 209 5.81 1.01 0.40
N ASN A 210 6.03 2.08 1.17
CA ASN A 210 6.29 1.98 2.60
C ASN A 210 4.98 1.75 3.37
N ARG A 211 5.09 1.35 4.64
CA ARG A 211 3.91 1.16 5.52
C ARG A 211 3.64 2.37 6.40
N TYR A 212 4.07 3.55 5.95
CA TYR A 212 4.20 4.73 6.79
C TYR A 212 3.02 5.69 6.62
N PHE A 213 2.69 6.10 5.40
CA PHE A 213 1.68 7.14 5.11
C PHE A 213 0.27 6.58 4.82
N VAL A 214 -0.14 5.56 5.58
CA VAL A 214 -1.37 4.79 5.30
C VAL A 214 -2.61 5.69 5.29
N SER A 215 -2.76 6.59 6.27
CA SER A 215 -3.94 7.45 6.39
C SER A 215 -3.96 8.50 5.27
N LEU A 216 -2.79 9.01 4.86
CA LEU A 216 -2.67 9.92 3.72
C LEU A 216 -3.13 9.26 2.41
N TRP A 217 -2.66 8.05 2.11
CA TRP A 217 -3.02 7.38 0.85
C TRP A 217 -4.49 7.01 0.80
N HIS A 218 -5.08 6.61 1.93
CA HIS A 218 -6.52 6.39 2.02
C HIS A 218 -7.30 7.68 1.70
N TYR A 219 -6.91 8.81 2.31
CA TYR A 219 -7.54 10.11 2.07
C TYR A 219 -7.45 10.53 0.60
N LEU A 220 -6.25 10.56 0.01
CA LEU A 220 -6.06 10.99 -1.37
C LEU A 220 -6.82 10.10 -2.37
N ARG A 221 -6.90 8.78 -2.11
CA ARG A 221 -7.69 7.86 -2.92
C ARG A 221 -9.19 8.16 -2.84
N LYS A 222 -9.72 8.36 -1.64
CA LYS A 222 -11.15 8.60 -1.39
C LYS A 222 -11.67 9.88 -2.07
N TYR A 223 -10.83 10.91 -2.14
CA TYR A 223 -11.17 12.18 -2.78
C TYR A 223 -10.67 12.28 -4.24
N GLU A 224 -10.30 11.15 -4.85
CA GLU A 224 -9.94 11.06 -6.27
C GLU A 224 -8.83 12.04 -6.67
N GLU A 225 -7.81 12.19 -5.82
CA GLU A 225 -6.63 13.01 -6.12
C GLU A 225 -5.99 12.53 -7.44
N ASP A 226 -5.53 13.47 -8.28
CA ASP A 226 -4.63 13.12 -9.38
C ASP A 226 -3.26 12.71 -8.81
N ILE A 227 -3.19 11.45 -8.40
CA ILE A 227 -2.07 10.89 -7.67
C ILE A 227 -0.78 10.91 -8.50
N PHE A 228 -0.89 10.86 -9.83
CA PHE A 228 0.26 11.00 -10.71
C PHE A 228 0.84 12.41 -10.64
N THR A 229 -0.02 13.43 -10.67
CA THR A 229 0.41 14.82 -10.49
C THR A 229 1.00 15.04 -9.09
N PHE A 230 0.36 14.51 -8.04
CA PHE A 230 0.87 14.58 -6.67
C PHE A 230 2.29 13.99 -6.55
N PHE A 231 2.52 12.76 -7.06
CA PHE A 231 3.85 12.16 -7.01
C PHE A 231 4.86 12.84 -7.94
N SER A 232 4.42 13.47 -9.02
CA SER A 232 5.30 14.29 -9.88
C SER A 232 5.82 15.54 -9.13
N GLU A 233 4.96 16.17 -8.30
CA GLU A 233 5.37 17.26 -7.41
C GLU A 233 6.33 16.75 -6.32
N VAL A 234 6.01 15.62 -5.67
CA VAL A 234 6.93 14.99 -4.69
C VAL A 234 8.28 14.67 -5.32
N LEU A 235 8.30 14.11 -6.53
CA LEU A 235 9.53 13.81 -7.27
C LEU A 235 10.33 15.09 -7.57
N THR A 236 9.66 16.16 -8.00
CA THR A 236 10.31 17.44 -8.27
C THR A 236 11.05 17.92 -7.03
N ARG A 237 10.40 17.89 -5.86
CA ARG A 237 11.03 18.25 -4.57
C ARG A 237 12.15 17.30 -4.18
N CYS A 238 12.01 15.99 -4.43
CA CYS A 238 13.06 15.01 -4.21
C CYS A 238 14.32 15.33 -5.01
N LEU A 239 14.17 15.70 -6.29
CA LEU A 239 15.29 16.04 -7.16
C LEU A 239 15.97 17.35 -6.74
N GLU A 240 15.21 18.38 -6.38
CA GLU A 240 15.73 19.68 -5.92
C GLU A 240 16.66 19.57 -4.70
N ILE A 241 16.35 18.65 -3.77
CA ILE A 241 17.11 18.49 -2.53
C ILE A 241 18.12 17.33 -2.56
N GLY A 242 18.21 16.60 -3.68
CA GLY A 242 19.05 15.41 -3.80
C GLY A 242 18.61 14.24 -2.91
N PHE A 243 17.30 14.04 -2.74
CA PHE A 243 16.72 13.02 -1.85
C PHE A 243 17.25 11.61 -2.12
N PHE A 244 17.41 11.22 -3.38
CA PHE A 244 17.86 9.87 -3.76
C PHE A 244 19.34 9.60 -3.43
N GLN A 245 20.11 10.62 -3.06
CA GLN A 245 21.48 10.45 -2.53
C GLN A 245 21.52 10.42 -0.99
N LEU A 246 20.38 10.60 -0.32
CA LEU A 246 20.25 10.65 1.13
C LEU A 246 19.60 9.38 1.68
N ALA A 247 19.71 9.20 3.01
CA ALA A 247 18.93 8.19 3.70
C ALA A 247 17.44 8.62 3.73
N PRO A 248 16.49 7.78 3.29
CA PRO A 248 15.07 8.13 3.25
C PRO A 248 14.44 8.02 4.65
N THR A 249 14.75 8.97 5.53
CA THR A 249 14.17 9.02 6.88
C THR A 249 12.70 9.45 6.83
N HIS A 250 11.89 8.99 7.79
CA HIS A 250 10.49 9.41 7.90
C HIS A 250 10.37 10.94 8.01
N GLU A 251 11.30 11.60 8.71
CA GLU A 251 11.30 13.06 8.87
C GLU A 251 11.54 13.79 7.56
N LEU A 252 12.50 13.33 6.75
CA LEU A 252 12.78 13.91 5.43
C LEU A 252 11.59 13.72 4.49
N MET A 253 11.01 12.52 4.44
CA MET A 253 9.85 12.25 3.60
C MET A 253 8.62 13.08 4.00
N VAL A 254 8.36 13.23 5.30
CA VAL A 254 7.29 14.11 5.79
C VAL A 254 7.56 15.57 5.41
N GLY A 255 8.79 16.05 5.55
CA GLY A 255 9.15 17.42 5.15
C GLY A 255 8.93 17.68 3.66
N ILE A 256 9.21 16.69 2.81
CA ILE A 256 8.94 16.76 1.37
C ILE A 256 7.43 16.86 1.11
N ILE A 257 6.63 15.97 1.69
CA ILE A 257 5.16 16.00 1.54
C ILE A 257 4.60 17.32 2.07
N GLU A 258 5.07 17.80 3.23
CA GLU A 258 4.65 19.08 3.81
C GLU A 258 4.85 20.23 2.81
N SER A 259 6.00 20.23 2.13
CA SER A 259 6.31 21.26 1.15
C SER A 259 5.43 21.21 -0.10
N VAL A 260 5.00 20.01 -0.51
CA VAL A 260 4.07 19.80 -1.64
C VAL A 260 2.69 20.29 -1.27
N ILE A 261 2.21 19.98 -0.06
CA ILE A 261 0.87 20.36 0.39
C ILE A 261 0.75 21.81 0.87
N ALA A 262 1.85 22.59 0.87
CA ALA A 262 1.93 23.91 1.49
C ALA A 262 0.83 24.89 1.05
N ARG A 263 0.36 24.79 -0.20
CA ARG A 263 -0.66 25.66 -0.79
C ARG A 263 -2.05 25.02 -0.90
N ARG A 264 -2.22 23.79 -0.43
CA ARG A 264 -3.50 23.09 -0.50
C ARG A 264 -4.48 23.62 0.55
N ARG A 265 -5.77 23.58 0.21
CA ARG A 265 -6.86 24.02 1.11
C ARG A 265 -7.06 23.08 2.29
N ASP A 266 -6.85 21.79 2.07
CA ASP A 266 -6.97 20.69 3.04
C ASP A 266 -5.66 20.42 3.80
N ARG A 267 -4.67 21.33 3.72
CA ARG A 267 -3.34 21.14 4.34
C ARG A 267 -3.42 20.79 5.82
N ASP A 268 -4.28 21.44 6.60
CA ASP A 268 -4.35 21.20 8.04
C ASP A 268 -4.89 19.81 8.38
N LEU A 269 -5.84 19.30 7.58
CA LEU A 269 -6.32 17.92 7.68
C LEU A 269 -5.20 16.95 7.32
N ILE A 270 -4.51 17.15 6.19
CA ILE A 270 -3.40 16.29 5.79
C ILE A 270 -2.31 16.27 6.87
N ARG A 271 -2.00 17.40 7.50
CA ARG A 271 -1.04 17.44 8.62
C ARG A 271 -1.51 16.64 9.82
N ASP A 272 -2.80 16.62 10.13
CA ASP A 272 -3.36 15.78 11.20
C ASP A 272 -3.22 14.28 10.84
N LEU A 273 -3.45 13.89 9.58
CA LEU A 273 -3.21 12.52 9.09
C LEU A 273 -1.73 12.13 9.17
N LEU A 274 -0.82 13.01 8.75
CA LEU A 274 0.63 12.78 8.84
C LEU A 274 1.11 12.63 10.28
N ARG A 275 0.57 13.42 11.22
CA ARG A 275 0.84 13.27 12.66
C ARG A 275 0.35 11.93 13.18
N LEU A 276 -0.85 11.52 12.75
CA LEU A 276 -1.41 10.22 13.11
C LEU A 276 -0.52 9.09 12.63
N ASP A 277 -0.18 9.05 11.34
CA ASP A 277 0.70 8.06 10.73
C ASP A 277 2.08 8.01 11.42
N TRP A 278 2.67 9.19 11.70
CA TRP A 278 3.92 9.32 12.45
C TRP A 278 3.85 8.64 13.82
N LEU A 279 2.86 9.00 14.64
CA LEU A 279 2.70 8.48 15.99
C LEU A 279 2.34 6.98 15.98
N ARG A 280 1.52 6.56 15.01
CA ARG A 280 1.10 5.17 14.83
C ARG A 280 2.25 4.24 14.46
N CYS A 281 3.30 4.76 13.84
CA CYS A 281 4.50 4.00 13.56
C CYS A 281 5.38 3.77 14.81
N GLY A 282 5.08 4.42 15.92
CA GLY A 282 5.76 4.24 17.21
C GLY A 282 6.72 5.36 17.58
N HIS A 283 6.73 6.45 16.81
CA HIS A 283 7.49 7.64 17.17
C HIS A 283 6.88 8.33 18.39
N ARG A 284 7.74 8.78 19.32
CA ARG A 284 7.30 9.34 20.61
C ARG A 284 7.02 10.84 20.56
N PHE A 285 7.71 11.56 19.69
CA PHE A 285 7.64 13.01 19.56
C PHE A 285 7.38 13.35 18.09
N LEU A 286 6.63 14.43 17.85
CA LEU A 286 6.43 14.93 16.49
C LEU A 286 7.72 15.61 16.01
N PRO A 287 8.05 15.51 14.70
CA PRO A 287 9.14 16.29 14.11
C PRO A 287 8.74 17.75 13.97
N ASP A 288 9.72 18.64 13.85
CA ASP A 288 9.52 20.09 13.78
C ASP A 288 8.52 20.50 12.68
N CYS A 289 8.58 19.85 11.52
CA CYS A 289 7.68 20.09 10.39
C CYS A 289 6.20 19.73 10.67
N LEU A 290 5.93 18.89 11.68
CA LEU A 290 4.59 18.50 12.10
C LEU A 290 4.18 19.07 13.45
N GLU A 291 4.90 20.04 14.01
CA GLU A 291 4.49 20.69 15.25
C GLU A 291 3.06 21.24 15.17
N ILE A 292 2.35 21.13 16.29
CA ILE A 292 0.99 21.63 16.44
C ILE A 292 1.06 23.12 16.73
N SER A 293 0.35 23.92 15.94
CA SER A 293 0.31 25.37 16.11
C SER A 293 -0.04 25.74 17.56
N GLN A 294 0.65 26.74 18.12
CA GLN A 294 0.36 27.27 19.46
C GLN A 294 -1.07 27.83 19.60
N LYS A 295 -1.75 28.10 18.49
CA LYS A 295 -3.16 28.51 18.48
C LYS A 295 -4.14 27.34 18.70
N ARG A 296 -3.68 26.10 18.54
CA ARG A 296 -4.44 24.88 18.79
C ARG A 296 -4.15 24.36 20.20
N GLU A 297 -5.13 23.67 20.77
CA GLU A 297 -4.95 22.94 22.02
C GLU A 297 -3.77 21.97 21.91
N GLN A 298 -2.91 21.97 22.93
CA GLN A 298 -1.69 21.17 22.94
C GLN A 298 -1.93 19.76 23.52
N PRO A 299 -1.15 18.74 23.10
CA PRO A 299 -1.24 17.37 23.63
C PRO A 299 -1.21 17.27 25.17
N ARG A 300 -0.46 18.16 25.84
CA ARG A 300 -0.39 18.20 27.31
C ARG A 300 -1.68 18.74 27.94
N GLU A 301 -2.32 19.72 27.32
CA GLU A 301 -3.54 20.36 27.81
C GLU A 301 -4.73 19.41 27.70
N ILE A 302 -4.92 18.81 26.51
CA ILE A 302 -6.00 17.85 26.27
C ILE A 302 -5.86 16.61 27.16
N LYS A 303 -4.64 16.10 27.34
CA LYS A 303 -4.34 15.01 28.28
C LYS A 303 -4.75 15.39 29.71
N GLY A 304 -4.45 16.62 30.15
CA GLY A 304 -4.81 17.11 31.47
C GLY A 304 -6.32 17.22 31.68
N LYS A 305 -7.07 17.67 30.65
CA LYS A 305 -8.54 17.71 30.66
C LYS A 305 -9.14 16.30 30.72
N LEU A 306 -8.68 15.40 29.84
CA LEU A 306 -9.13 14.00 29.81
C LEU A 306 -8.84 13.29 31.13
N TYR A 307 -7.66 13.51 31.74
CA TYR A 307 -7.32 12.93 33.04
C TYR A 307 -8.25 13.40 34.18
N LYS A 308 -8.86 14.59 34.07
CA LYS A 308 -9.81 15.09 35.08
C LYS A 308 -11.25 14.63 34.82
N ASN A 309 -11.62 14.52 33.55
CA ASN A 309 -13.01 14.31 33.15
C ASN A 309 -13.38 12.85 32.88
N LEU A 310 -12.41 12.02 32.47
CA LEU A 310 -12.67 10.60 32.22
C LEU A 310 -12.78 9.81 33.54
N PRO A 311 -13.67 8.79 33.60
CA PRO A 311 -13.91 8.00 34.80
C PRO A 311 -12.64 7.27 35.30
N ASP A 312 -12.70 6.81 36.55
CA ASP A 312 -11.64 6.01 37.18
C ASP A 312 -11.43 4.65 36.47
N GLU A 313 -12.46 4.13 35.82
CA GLU A 313 -12.45 2.89 35.04
C GLU A 313 -13.21 3.09 33.73
N MET A 314 -12.71 2.48 32.66
CA MET A 314 -13.33 2.52 31.33
C MET A 314 -13.18 1.14 30.70
N GLU A 315 -14.30 0.46 30.49
CA GLU A 315 -14.34 -0.91 29.98
C GLU A 315 -13.58 -1.02 28.64
N GLY A 316 -12.77 -2.05 28.50
CA GLY A 316 -11.92 -2.26 27.30
C GLY A 316 -10.72 -1.32 27.17
N VAL A 317 -10.60 -0.28 28.01
CA VAL A 317 -9.52 0.72 27.94
C VAL A 317 -8.59 0.64 29.16
N TYR A 318 -9.10 0.84 30.38
CA TYR A 318 -8.31 0.76 31.61
C TYR A 318 -9.16 0.49 32.87
N THR A 319 -8.51 -0.04 33.90
CA THR A 319 -9.07 -0.21 35.26
C THR A 319 -8.50 0.86 36.19
N LYS A 320 -9.01 0.97 37.43
CA LYS A 320 -8.50 1.92 38.41
C LYS A 320 -6.99 1.75 38.68
N GLY A 321 -6.50 0.51 38.65
CA GLY A 321 -5.08 0.19 38.82
C GLY A 321 -4.20 0.54 37.61
N SER A 322 -4.76 0.50 36.39
CA SER A 322 -4.01 0.75 35.15
C SER A 322 -4.20 2.15 34.55
N ARG A 323 -5.13 2.96 35.07
CA ARG A 323 -5.43 4.32 34.59
C ARG A 323 -4.19 5.22 34.47
N ASN A 324 -3.37 5.28 35.52
CA ASN A 324 -2.15 6.10 35.50
C ASN A 324 -1.15 5.62 34.44
N TYR A 325 -1.06 4.31 34.23
CA TYR A 325 -0.22 3.73 33.20
C TYR A 325 -0.70 4.11 31.80
N PHE A 326 -2.01 3.99 31.54
CA PHE A 326 -2.65 4.42 30.28
C PHE A 326 -2.30 5.87 29.95
N PHE A 327 -2.60 6.82 30.83
CA PHE A 327 -2.29 8.22 30.56
C PHE A 327 -0.79 8.48 30.44
N LYS A 328 0.08 7.72 31.12
CA LYS A 328 1.53 7.87 31.01
C LYS A 328 2.08 7.36 29.67
N LYS A 329 1.51 6.29 29.13
CA LYS A 329 2.05 5.57 27.97
C LYS A 329 1.40 5.97 26.65
N SER A 330 0.15 6.39 26.67
CA SER A 330 -0.56 6.83 25.47
C SER A 330 -0.19 8.25 25.08
N TYR A 331 -0.25 8.52 23.77
CA TYR A 331 -0.15 9.86 23.21
C TYR A 331 -1.55 10.40 22.91
N PHE A 332 -1.80 11.66 23.24
CA PHE A 332 -3.10 12.30 23.05
C PHE A 332 -2.97 13.36 21.96
N LEU A 333 -3.37 13.00 20.73
CA LEU A 333 -3.28 13.87 19.56
C LEU A 333 -4.56 14.71 19.44
N PRO A 334 -4.50 16.03 19.60
CA PRO A 334 -5.63 16.91 19.31
C PRO A 334 -5.82 17.02 17.79
N VAL A 335 -7.03 16.73 17.32
CA VAL A 335 -7.39 16.67 15.89
C VAL A 335 -8.57 17.59 15.58
N SER A 336 -8.61 18.12 14.35
CA SER A 336 -9.75 18.90 13.88
C SER A 336 -11.02 18.04 13.76
N GLU A 337 -12.18 18.67 13.79
CA GLU A 337 -13.46 17.99 13.52
C GLU A 337 -13.47 17.31 12.14
N GLU A 338 -12.94 18.00 11.13
CA GLU A 338 -12.81 17.48 9.78
C GLU A 338 -11.97 16.19 9.75
N SER A 339 -10.84 16.18 10.47
CA SER A 339 -9.98 15.01 10.59
C SER A 339 -10.66 13.86 11.35
N LEU A 340 -11.44 14.16 12.39
CA LEU A 340 -12.22 13.15 13.10
C LEU A 340 -13.27 12.48 12.20
N LYS A 341 -14.01 13.30 11.45
CA LYS A 341 -14.99 12.81 10.47
C LYS A 341 -14.31 11.94 9.42
N GLU A 342 -13.14 12.35 8.94
CA GLU A 342 -12.37 11.59 7.96
C GLU A 342 -11.90 10.24 8.50
N LEU A 343 -11.50 10.18 9.77
CA LEU A 343 -11.10 8.95 10.45
C LEU A 343 -12.30 8.07 10.89
N GLY A 344 -13.53 8.40 10.50
CA GLY A 344 -14.74 7.62 10.84
C GLY A 344 -15.28 7.86 12.25
N TYR A 345 -14.88 8.96 12.90
CA TYR A 345 -15.30 9.35 14.24
C TYR A 345 -16.10 10.66 14.22
N PRO A 346 -17.33 10.68 13.68
CA PRO A 346 -18.10 11.92 13.58
C PRO A 346 -18.33 12.52 14.97
N GLY A 347 -17.86 13.76 15.18
CA GLY A 347 -18.07 14.51 16.41
C GLY A 347 -19.30 15.44 16.33
N GLU A 348 -19.82 15.87 17.47
CA GLU A 348 -20.89 16.87 17.59
C GLU A 348 -20.38 18.31 17.38
N GLY A 349 -19.70 18.61 16.26
CA GLY A 349 -19.30 19.98 15.94
C GLY A 349 -18.12 20.54 16.76
N LYS A 350 -17.25 19.67 17.30
CA LYS A 350 -16.09 20.06 18.14
C LYS A 350 -14.81 19.33 17.72
N SER A 351 -13.67 20.02 17.87
CA SER A 351 -12.35 19.39 17.85
C SER A 351 -12.25 18.33 18.95
N GLY A 352 -11.46 17.28 18.74
CA GLY A 352 -11.36 16.18 19.70
C GLY A 352 -9.99 15.55 19.79
N CYS A 353 -9.94 14.34 20.35
CA CYS A 353 -8.69 13.64 20.65
C CYS A 353 -8.67 12.23 20.10
N ILE A 354 -7.63 11.92 19.32
CA ILE A 354 -7.23 10.55 19.06
C ILE A 354 -6.13 10.16 20.05
N CYS A 355 -6.38 9.09 20.78
CA CYS A 355 -5.43 8.49 21.70
C CYS A 355 -4.66 7.37 20.98
N ILE A 356 -3.34 7.51 20.87
CA ILE A 356 -2.46 6.49 20.28
C ILE A 356 -1.88 5.67 21.43
N LEU A 357 -2.14 4.36 21.39
CA LEU A 357 -1.71 3.42 22.41
C LEU A 357 -0.36 2.76 22.05
N PRO A 358 0.42 2.26 23.02
CA PRO A 358 1.67 1.55 22.72
C PRO A 358 1.43 0.14 22.14
N GLU A 359 0.24 -0.44 22.28
CA GLU A 359 -0.07 -1.76 21.72
C GLU A 359 -0.25 -1.72 20.20
N ARG A 360 0.24 -2.75 19.50
CA ARG A 360 0.00 -2.90 18.06
C ARG A 360 -1.38 -3.48 17.77
N GLU A 361 -2.00 -3.02 16.72
CA GLU A 361 -3.25 -3.58 16.20
C GLU A 361 -2.99 -4.85 15.38
N LYS A 362 -4.02 -5.69 15.26
CA LYS A 362 -4.00 -6.90 14.41
C LYS A 362 -4.48 -6.56 12.99
N SER A 363 -3.75 -5.66 12.32
CA SER A 363 -4.00 -5.27 10.92
C SER A 363 -2.81 -5.66 10.04
N LEU A 364 -2.96 -5.49 8.73
CA LEU A 364 -1.88 -5.66 7.74
C LEU A 364 -0.63 -4.83 8.07
N TYR A 365 -0.83 -3.60 8.54
CA TYR A 365 0.26 -2.66 8.81
C TYR A 365 0.86 -2.82 10.20
N ARG A 366 0.14 -3.46 11.14
CA ARG A 366 0.55 -3.65 12.54
C ARG A 366 0.98 -2.33 13.20
N LEU A 367 0.21 -1.27 12.95
CA LEU A 367 0.43 0.05 13.54
C LEU A 367 0.01 0.07 15.01
N ASN A 368 0.44 1.08 15.75
CA ASN A 368 -0.08 1.31 17.10
C ASN A 368 -1.59 1.55 17.03
N LYS A 369 -2.32 0.96 17.99
CA LYS A 369 -3.77 1.10 18.13
C LYS A 369 -4.14 2.55 18.40
N ILE A 370 -5.35 2.90 17.97
CA ILE A 370 -5.95 4.20 18.25
C ILE A 370 -7.27 4.01 18.99
N LEU A 371 -7.62 4.98 19.83
CA LEU A 371 -8.93 5.11 20.46
C LEU A 371 -9.41 6.55 20.27
N ASN A 372 -10.68 6.70 19.91
CA ASN A 372 -11.36 7.98 20.05
C ASN A 372 -11.89 8.10 21.48
N LEU A 373 -11.44 9.11 22.22
CA LEU A 373 -11.85 9.36 23.61
C LEU A 373 -12.74 10.59 23.72
N ASN A 374 -13.37 11.01 22.62
CA ASN A 374 -14.35 12.09 22.67
C ASN A 374 -15.50 11.66 23.59
N PRO A 375 -15.76 12.41 24.66
CA PRO A 375 -16.83 12.12 25.62
C PRO A 375 -18.21 12.34 25.03
#